data_AF-A0A423S477-F1
#
_entry.id   AF-A0A423S477-F1
#
_cell.length_a   1.000
_cell.length_b   1.000
_cell.length_c   1.000
_cell.angle_alpha   90.00
_cell.angle_beta   90.00
_cell.angle_gamma   90.00
#
_symmetry.space_group_name_H-M   'P 1'
#
loop_
_entity.id
_entity.type
_entity.pdbx_description
1 polymer ?
#
loop_
_entity_poly.entity_id
_entity_poly.type
_entity_poly.pdbx_seq_one_letter_code
_entity_poly.pdbx_strand_id
1 'polypeptide(L)' 'MSTQLLQWAVDEKLETVLIEPGKPWQNGTNESFNGKFRDECLSMEWFRNRLEARVIIEDRCRHYNEIRLQQDIFGGCW' A
#
# COMPACT_ATOMS: atom_id res chain seq x y z
N MET A 1 9.70 5.47 -16.18
CA MET A 1 9.46 4.06 -15.80
C MET A 1 10.72 3.27 -16.08
N SER A 2 11.17 2.43 -15.13
CA SER A 2 12.38 1.62 -15.33
C SER A 2 12.10 0.52 -16.34
N THR A 3 12.89 0.45 -17.42
CA THR A 3 12.78 -0.59 -18.44
C THR A 3 13.04 -1.98 -17.89
N GLN A 4 13.88 -2.10 -16.86
CA GLN A 4 14.16 -3.37 -16.19
C GLN A 4 12.96 -3.90 -15.39
N LEU A 5 12.21 -3.01 -14.72
CA LEU A 5 11.00 -3.41 -13.99
C LEU A 5 9.89 -3.88 -14.95
N LEU A 6 9.74 -3.22 -16.08
CA LEU A 6 8.80 -3.61 -17.12
C LEU A 6 9.17 -4.96 -17.74
N GLN A 7 10.47 -5.18 -18.01
CA GLN A 7 10.94 -6.47 -18.52
C GLN A 7 10.65 -7.60 -17.53
N TRP A 8 10.98 -7.41 -16.26
CA TRP A 8 10.68 -8.38 -15.21
C TRP A 8 9.17 -8.66 -15.11
N ALA A 9 8.31 -7.64 -15.16
CA ALA A 9 6.87 -7.84 -15.11
C ALA A 9 6.34 -8.66 -16.30
N VAL A 10 6.91 -8.47 -17.50
CA VAL A 10 6.61 -9.28 -18.68
C VAL A 10 7.07 -10.73 -18.50
N ASP A 11 8.29 -10.93 -17.98
CA ASP A 11 8.87 -12.26 -17.74
C ASP A 11 8.02 -13.07 -16.73
N GLU A 12 7.52 -12.40 -15.69
CA GLU A 12 6.61 -12.96 -14.68
C GLU A 12 5.14 -13.03 -15.14
N LYS A 13 4.83 -12.61 -16.37
CA LYS A 13 3.47 -12.58 -16.94
C LYS A 13 2.48 -11.77 -16.10
N LEU A 14 2.94 -10.69 -15.48
CA LEU A 14 2.12 -9.78 -14.69
C LEU A 14 1.37 -8.80 -15.60
N GLU A 15 0.06 -8.73 -15.43
CA GLU A 15 -0.73 -7.67 -16.04
C GLU A 15 -0.41 -6.35 -15.34
N THR A 16 0.07 -5.37 -16.09
CA THR A 16 0.48 -4.06 -15.54
C THR A 16 -0.54 -3.01 -15.92
N VAL A 17 -1.21 -2.44 -14.92
CA VAL A 17 -2.11 -1.29 -15.09
C VAL A 17 -1.37 -0.03 -14.64
N LEU A 18 -1.09 0.86 -15.58
CA LEU A 18 -0.47 2.15 -15.29
C LEU A 18 -1.53 3.21 -15.09
N ILE A 19 -1.26 4.15 -14.18
CA ILE A 19 -2.07 5.36 -14.03
C ILE A 19 -1.97 6.16 -15.34
N GLU A 20 -3.11 6.46 -15.93
CA GLU A 20 -3.18 7.22 -17.17
C GLU A 20 -2.77 8.68 -16.91
N PRO A 21 -2.03 9.32 -17.84
CA PRO A 21 -1.69 10.74 -17.73
C PRO A 21 -2.95 11.60 -17.56
N GLY A 22 -2.94 12.46 -16.53
CA GLY A 22 -4.08 13.33 -16.22
C GLY A 22 -5.21 12.66 -15.43
N LYS A 23 -5.05 11.40 -14.99
CA LYS A 23 -6.05 10.68 -14.18
C LYS A 23 -5.55 10.31 -12.77
N PRO A 24 -5.20 11.30 -11.91
CA PRO A 24 -4.63 11.03 -10.59
C PRO A 24 -5.57 10.21 -9.69
N TRP A 25 -6.88 10.30 -9.89
CA TRP A 25 -7.87 9.55 -9.10
C TRP A 25 -7.73 8.02 -9.23
N GLN A 26 -7.06 7.51 -10.28
CA GLN A 26 -6.76 6.08 -10.42
C GLN A 26 -5.81 5.54 -9.34
N ASN A 27 -5.09 6.43 -8.63
CA ASN A 27 -4.23 6.09 -7.50
C ASN A 27 -4.94 6.21 -6.13
N GLY A 28 -6.24 6.55 -6.12
CA GLY A 28 -6.96 6.96 -4.91
C GLY A 28 -6.93 5.93 -3.77
N THR A 29 -7.04 4.64 -4.07
CA THR A 29 -6.99 3.58 -3.04
C THR A 29 -5.62 3.52 -2.36
N ASN A 30 -4.53 3.61 -3.14
CA ASN A 30 -3.17 3.61 -2.61
C ASN A 30 -2.88 4.89 -1.83
N GLU A 31 -3.38 6.05 -2.28
CA GLU A 31 -3.28 7.31 -1.54
C GLU A 31 -4.03 7.25 -0.20
N SER A 32 -5.26 6.73 -0.20
CA SER A 32 -6.05 6.53 1.01
C SER A 32 -5.37 5.57 2.00
N PHE A 33 -4.82 4.46 1.49
CA PHE A 33 -4.04 3.52 2.29
C PHE A 33 -2.83 4.20 2.94
N ASN A 34 -2.03 4.92 2.15
CA ASN A 34 -0.84 5.61 2.64
C ASN A 34 -1.18 6.72 3.65
N GLY A 35 -2.31 7.41 3.48
CA GLY A 35 -2.85 8.36 4.44
C GLY A 35 -3.20 7.70 5.77
N LYS A 36 -4.02 6.64 5.74
CA LYS A 36 -4.39 5.87 6.94
C LYS A 36 -3.18 5.28 7.65
N PHE A 37 -2.24 4.71 6.91
CA PHE A 37 -1.01 4.16 7.50
C PHE A 37 -0.18 5.24 8.20
N ARG A 38 -0.09 6.43 7.60
CA ARG A 38 0.57 7.57 8.24
C ARG A 38 -0.14 7.98 9.52
N ASP A 39 -1.44 8.22 9.46
CA ASP A 39 -2.19 8.79 10.59
C ASP A 39 -2.36 7.79 11.73
N GLU A 40 -2.62 6.52 11.42
CA GLU A 40 -2.92 5.51 12.42
C GLU A 40 -1.67 4.81 12.97
N CYS A 41 -0.56 4.75 12.23
CA CYS A 41 0.67 4.04 12.63
C CYS A 41 1.86 4.99 12.82
N LEU A 42 2.25 5.75 11.80
CA LEU A 42 3.51 6.49 11.85
C LEU A 42 3.42 7.74 12.73
N SER A 43 2.28 8.43 12.74
CA SER A 43 2.05 9.63 13.55
C SER A 43 1.76 9.35 15.02
N MET A 44 1.36 8.11 15.35
CA MET A 44 1.03 7.68 16.72
C MET A 44 2.26 7.18 17.50
N GLU A 45 3.36 6.88 16.81
CA GLU A 45 4.51 6.19 17.38
C GLU A 45 5.77 7.06 17.29
N TRP A 46 6.55 7.11 18.38
CA TRP A 46 7.91 7.66 18.35
C TRP A 46 8.92 6.52 18.30
N PHE A 47 9.58 6.36 17.14
CA PHE A 47 10.59 5.31 16.97
C PHE A 47 11.94 5.76 17.54
N ARG A 48 12.49 4.97 18.46
CA ARG A 48 13.80 5.19 19.06
C ARG A 48 14.92 4.70 18.16
N ASN A 49 14.66 3.67 17.36
CA ASN A 49 15.62 3.12 16.40
C ASN A 49 14.93 2.34 15.26
N ARG A 50 15.71 1.98 14.24
CA ARG A 50 15.21 1.28 13.04
C ARG A 50 14.67 -0.12 13.31
N LEU A 51 15.17 -0.82 14.32
CA LEU A 51 14.71 -2.18 14.64
C LEU A 51 13.30 -2.13 15.24
N GLU A 52 13.09 -1.20 16.17
CA GLU A 52 11.77 -0.93 16.76
C GLU A 52 10.76 -0.53 15.68
N ALA A 53 11.13 0.40 14.78
CA ALA A 53 10.28 0.77 13.65
C ALA A 53 9.89 -0.43 12.79
N ARG A 54 10.83 -1.34 12.49
CA ARG A 54 10.55 -2.54 11.68
C ARG A 54 9.52 -3.44 12.36
N VAL A 55 9.70 -3.72 13.66
CA VAL A 55 8.80 -4.59 14.42
C VAL A 55 7.38 -4.01 14.48
N ILE A 56 7.26 -2.70 14.79
CA ILE A 56 5.95 -2.03 14.89
C ILE A 56 5.25 -2.00 13.54
N ILE A 57 5.96 -1.68 12.45
CA ILE A 57 5.38 -1.66 11.10
C ILE A 57 4.95 -3.06 10.66
N GLU A 58 5.76 -4.09 10.91
CA GLU A 58 5.41 -5.49 10.58
C GLU A 58 4.17 -5.98 11.33
N ASP A 59 4.02 -5.61 12.59
CA ASP A 59 2.82 -5.93 13.38
C ASP A 59 1.57 -5.24 12.80
N ARG A 60 1.69 -3.96 12.45
CA ARG A 60 0.59 -3.19 11.82
C ARG A 60 0.23 -3.71 10.44
N CYS A 61 1.19 -4.14 9.64
CA CYS A 61 0.93 -4.80 8.35
C CYS A 61 0.16 -6.11 8.53
N ARG A 62 0.53 -6.94 9.52
CA ARG A 62 -0.21 -8.17 9.83
C ARG A 62 -1.63 -7.88 10.27
N HIS A 63 -1.81 -6.96 11.22
CA HIS A 63 -3.12 -6.55 11.69
C HIS A 63 -4.03 -6.04 10.56
N TYR A 64 -3.49 -5.21 9.67
CA TYR A 64 -4.23 -4.71 8.50
C TYR A 64 -4.63 -5.85 7.56
N ASN A 65 -3.70 -6.73 7.21
CA ASN A 65 -3.96 -7.83 6.28
C ASN A 65 -4.92 -8.88 6.88
N GLU A 66 -4.83 -9.19 8.17
CA GLU A 66 -5.67 -10.21 8.81
C GLU A 66 -7.11 -9.74 9.06
N ILE A 67 -7.31 -8.44 9.33
CA ILE A 67 -8.62 -7.91 9.76
C ILE A 67 -9.37 -7.19 8.64
N ARG A 68 -8.68 -6.49 7.73
CA ARG A 68 -9.34 -5.66 6.69
C ARG A 68 -9.55 -6.34 5.35
N LEU A 69 -8.88 -7.46 5.05
CA LEU A 69 -9.17 -8.26 3.84
C LEU A 69 -10.61 -8.82 3.83
N GLN A 70 -11.34 -8.77 4.95
CA GLN A 70 -12.76 -9.15 5.00
C GLN A 70 -13.74 -8.01 4.67
N GLN A 71 -13.35 -6.74 4.76
CA GLN A 71 -14.29 -5.61 4.58
C GLN A 71 -14.28 -5.03 3.16
N ASP A 72 -13.16 -5.09 2.44
CA ASP A 72 -13.06 -4.52 1.07
C ASP A 72 -13.67 -5.41 -0.02
N ILE A 73 -14.06 -6.66 0.28
CA ILE A 73 -14.76 -7.53 -0.68
C ILE A 73 -16.26 -7.15 -0.82
N PHE A 74 -16.84 -6.40 0.12
CA PHE A 74 -18.30 -6.15 0.18
C PHE A 74 -18.73 -4.69 0.44
N GLY A 75 -17.88 -3.70 0.17
CA GLY A 75 -18.19 -2.31 0.51
C GLY A 75 -17.96 -1.34 -0.63
N GLY A 76 -18.82 -1.35 -1.63
CA GLY A 76 -18.84 -0.30 -2.65
C GLY A 76 -19.13 1.07 -2.03
N CYS A 77 -18.22 2.01 -2.24
CA CYS A 77 -18.51 3.40 -2.57
C CYS A 77 -17.20 4.05 -3.00
N TRP A 78 -17.25 4.73 -4.15
CA TRP A 78 -16.30 5.72 -4.70
C TRP A 78 -15.15 6.18 -3.80
#